data_AF-A0A8W8P5Z2-F1
#
_entry.id   AF-A0A8W8P5Z2-F1
#
_cell.length_a   1.000
_cell.length_b   1.000
_cell.length_c   1.000
_cell.angle_alpha   90.00
_cell.angle_beta   90.00
_cell.angle_gamma   90.00
#
_symmetry.space_group_name_H-M   'P 1'
#
loop_
_entity.id
_entity.type
_entity.pdbx_description
1 polymer ?
#
loop_
_entity_poly.entity_id
_entity_poly.type
_entity_poly.pdbx_seq_one_letter_code
_entity_poly.pdbx_strand_id
1 'polypeptide(L)'
;MALIILHFLTVTVTVVIASHLYRPIPVRELKNEACGLPPVTRDCKANVKRYYFDPMLNECKEFDDGECSNNDNNFQNKDLCEYICQFDRPCTMIGCLERACTAQTCPNHPDAKCFAVCECESFWILDGKDVSSKCMSNDGYRVIES
;
A
#
# COMPACT_ATOMS: atom_id res chain seq x y z
N MET A 1 -44.83 -25.38 20.56
CA MET A 1 -43.74 -24.75 21.35
C MET A 1 -42.37 -25.32 21.03
N ALA A 2 -42.15 -26.64 21.16
CA ALA A 2 -40.84 -27.26 20.89
C ALA A 2 -40.29 -27.04 19.45
N LEU A 3 -41.15 -27.11 18.42
CA LEU A 3 -40.76 -26.86 17.03
C LEU A 3 -40.32 -25.41 16.77
N ILE A 4 -40.91 -24.45 17.48
CA ILE A 4 -40.56 -23.03 17.38
C ILE A 4 -39.18 -22.80 17.98
N ILE A 5 -38.90 -23.40 19.16
CA ILE A 5 -37.61 -23.33 19.82
C ILE A 5 -36.51 -23.97 18.96
N LEU A 6 -36.77 -25.12 18.33
CA LEU A 6 -35.82 -25.78 17.43
C LEU A 6 -35.52 -24.95 16.18
N HIS A 7 -36.52 -24.27 15.62
CA HIS A 7 -36.33 -23.36 14.49
C HIS A 7 -35.52 -22.12 14.88
N PHE A 8 -35.74 -21.55 16.08
CA PHE A 8 -34.92 -20.44 16.58
C PHE A 8 -33.47 -20.86 16.82
N LEU A 9 -33.24 -22.03 17.42
CA LEU A 9 -31.89 -22.55 17.65
C LEU A 9 -31.15 -22.86 16.35
N THR A 10 -31.82 -23.42 15.35
CA THR A 10 -31.20 -23.69 14.04
C THR A 10 -30.91 -22.40 13.27
N VAL A 11 -31.80 -21.41 13.30
CA VAL A 11 -31.56 -20.08 12.70
C VAL A 11 -30.42 -19.35 13.40
N THR A 12 -30.36 -19.35 14.74
CA THR A 12 -29.27 -18.69 15.46
C THR A 12 -27.94 -19.38 15.23
N VAL A 13 -27.89 -20.71 15.27
CA VAL A 13 -26.66 -21.49 15.01
C VAL A 13 -26.19 -21.29 13.57
N THR A 14 -27.07 -21.30 12.57
CA THR A 14 -26.69 -21.07 11.17
C THR A 14 -26.22 -19.63 10.91
N VAL A 15 -26.86 -18.62 11.51
CA VAL A 15 -26.42 -17.22 11.42
C VAL A 15 -25.06 -17.01 12.09
N VAL A 16 -24.84 -17.58 13.28
CA VAL A 16 -23.56 -17.50 13.99
C VAL A 16 -22.44 -18.23 13.22
N ILE A 17 -22.70 -19.44 12.74
CA ILE A 17 -21.75 -20.19 11.90
C ILE A 17 -21.45 -19.43 10.61
N ALA A 18 -22.45 -18.88 9.91
CA ALA A 18 -22.26 -18.07 8.72
C ALA A 18 -21.42 -16.81 9.02
N SER A 19 -21.60 -16.17 10.17
CA SER A 19 -20.83 -14.97 10.57
C SER A 19 -19.36 -15.30 10.91
N HIS A 20 -19.08 -16.52 11.38
CA HIS A 20 -17.73 -16.99 11.68
C HIS A 20 -17.01 -17.59 10.47
N LEU A 21 -17.73 -18.26 9.58
CA LEU A 21 -17.20 -18.85 8.34
C LEU A 21 -17.09 -17.82 7.22
N TYR A 22 -18.04 -16.90 7.16
CA TYR A 22 -18.01 -15.70 6.33
C TYR A 22 -17.55 -14.52 7.18
N ARG A 23 -16.45 -14.71 7.92
CA ARG A 23 -15.66 -13.54 8.28
C ARG A 23 -15.24 -12.95 6.94
N PRO A 24 -15.69 -11.73 6.57
CA PRO A 24 -15.00 -11.05 5.51
C PRO A 24 -13.53 -11.10 5.89
N ILE A 25 -12.68 -11.43 4.92
CA ILE A 25 -11.25 -11.16 5.02
C ILE A 25 -11.11 -9.88 5.84
N PRO A 26 -10.30 -9.85 6.92
CA PRO A 26 -10.00 -8.59 7.57
C PRO A 26 -9.23 -7.77 6.54
N VAL A 27 -9.97 -7.10 5.66
CA VAL A 27 -9.53 -5.91 4.98
C VAL A 27 -9.38 -4.95 6.15
N ARG A 28 -8.26 -5.05 6.90
CA ARG A 28 -7.73 -3.93 7.64
C ARG A 28 -7.84 -2.79 6.65
N GLU A 29 -8.66 -1.78 6.94
CA GLU A 29 -9.03 -0.73 5.98
C GLU A 29 -7.78 -0.36 5.19
N LEU A 30 -7.66 -0.88 3.96
CA LEU A 30 -6.46 -0.69 3.17
C LEU A 30 -6.44 0.82 2.94
N LYS A 31 -5.41 1.50 3.46
CA LYS A 31 -5.30 2.98 3.39
C LYS A 31 -5.32 3.43 1.93
N ASN A 32 -5.03 2.51 1.01
CA ASN A 32 -5.19 2.63 -0.42
C ASN A 32 -6.01 1.44 -0.98
N GLU A 33 -7.13 1.74 -1.66
CA GLU A 33 -8.01 0.76 -2.30
C GLU A 33 -7.28 -0.12 -3.33
N ALA A 34 -6.24 0.41 -3.97
CA ALA A 34 -5.39 -0.32 -4.91
C ALA A 34 -4.83 -1.60 -4.31
N CYS A 35 -4.44 -1.56 -3.03
CA CYS A 35 -3.85 -2.70 -2.34
C CYS A 35 -4.83 -3.87 -2.12
N GLY A 36 -6.14 -3.64 -2.30
CA GLY A 36 -7.16 -4.67 -2.18
C GLY A 36 -7.48 -5.35 -3.50
N LEU A 37 -6.99 -4.84 -4.62
CA LEU A 37 -7.31 -5.36 -5.95
C LEU A 37 -6.48 -6.62 -6.25
N PRO A 38 -7.01 -7.61 -6.97
CA PRO A 38 -6.21 -8.76 -7.41
C PRO A 38 -5.17 -8.31 -8.44
N PRO A 39 -3.98 -8.95 -8.54
CA PRO A 39 -3.07 -8.70 -9.65
C PRO A 39 -3.72 -9.09 -10.98
N VAL A 40 -3.48 -8.30 -12.03
CA VAL A 40 -3.98 -8.60 -13.38
C VAL A 40 -2.82 -9.08 -14.25
N THR A 41 -2.76 -10.38 -14.52
CA THR A 41 -1.86 -10.93 -15.54
C THR A 41 -2.62 -11.20 -16.83
N ARG A 42 -2.13 -10.67 -17.96
CA ARG A 42 -2.66 -10.98 -19.30
C ARG A 42 -1.51 -11.18 -20.27
N ASP A 43 -1.72 -12.05 -21.27
CA ASP A 43 -0.81 -12.29 -22.39
C ASP A 43 -0.72 -11.03 -23.28
N CYS A 44 0.07 -10.04 -22.86
CA CYS A 44 0.40 -8.87 -23.66
C CYS A 44 1.87 -8.88 -24.10
N LYS A 45 2.17 -8.14 -25.17
CA LYS A 45 3.41 -8.29 -25.97
C LYS A 45 4.71 -7.81 -25.29
N ALA A 46 4.70 -7.50 -24.00
CA ALA A 46 5.88 -7.08 -23.25
C ALA A 46 5.76 -7.53 -21.80
N ASN A 47 6.67 -8.40 -21.36
CA ASN A 47 6.78 -8.79 -19.95
C ASN A 47 7.66 -7.77 -19.23
N VAL A 48 7.05 -6.93 -18.40
CA VAL A 48 7.76 -6.01 -17.52
C VAL A 48 7.60 -6.51 -16.09
N LYS A 49 8.71 -6.60 -15.35
CA LYS A 49 8.66 -6.94 -13.93
C LYS A 49 7.91 -5.85 -13.16
N ARG A 50 6.86 -6.23 -12.44
CA ARG A 50 6.07 -5.36 -11.57
C ARG A 50 5.84 -6.04 -10.23
N TYR A 51 5.30 -5.28 -9.29
CA TYR A 51 4.97 -5.74 -7.94
C TYR A 51 3.50 -5.50 -7.66
N TYR A 52 2.85 -6.44 -7.00
CA TYR A 52 1.48 -6.30 -6.47
C TYR A 52 1.49 -6.62 -4.98
N PHE A 53 0.59 -6.01 -4.23
CA PHE A 53 0.40 -6.31 -2.82
C PHE A 53 -0.55 -7.50 -2.64
N ASP A 54 -0.10 -8.47 -1.85
CA ASP A 54 -0.86 -9.61 -1.40
C ASP A 54 -1.37 -9.34 0.03
N PRO A 55 -2.65 -8.95 0.22
CA PRO A 55 -3.19 -8.63 1.53
C PRO A 55 -3.32 -9.85 2.45
N MET A 56 -3.26 -11.08 1.91
CA MET A 56 -3.28 -12.30 2.73
C MET A 56 -1.93 -12.52 3.41
N LEU A 57 -0.85 -12.17 2.72
CA LEU A 57 0.52 -12.31 3.21
C LEU A 57 1.06 -11.02 3.82
N ASN A 58 0.38 -9.89 3.63
CA ASN A 58 0.89 -8.55 3.95
C ASN A 58 2.24 -8.28 3.27
N GLU A 59 2.38 -8.73 2.01
CA GLU A 59 3.65 -8.73 1.28
C GLU A 59 3.49 -8.26 -0.16
N CYS A 60 4.50 -7.57 -0.67
CA CYS A 60 4.60 -7.22 -2.08
C CYS A 60 5.35 -8.28 -2.87
N LYS A 61 4.69 -8.81 -3.89
CA LYS A 61 5.18 -9.94 -4.69
C LYS A 61 5.41 -9.50 -6.12
N GLU A 62 6.49 -10.03 -6.69
CA GLU A 62 6.82 -9.80 -8.09
C GLU A 62 5.87 -10.60 -9.00
N PHE A 63 5.46 -9.99 -10.11
CA PHE A 63 4.73 -10.66 -11.17
C PHE A 63 5.18 -10.14 -12.53
N ASP A 64 5.10 -11.03 -13.54
CA ASP A 64 5.29 -10.64 -14.93
C ASP A 64 4.03 -9.93 -15.40
N ASP A 65 4.12 -8.62 -15.52
CA ASP A 65 3.04 -7.80 -15.99
C ASP A 65 3.16 -7.55 -17.48
N GLY A 66 2.08 -7.83 -18.21
CA GLY A 66 1.92 -7.28 -19.55
C GLY A 66 1.60 -5.79 -19.41
N GLU A 67 2.14 -4.90 -20.25
CA GLU A 67 1.80 -3.45 -20.25
C GLU A 67 0.28 -3.12 -20.37
N CYS A 68 -0.56 -4.15 -20.48
CA CYS A 68 -2.02 -4.11 -20.51
C CYS A 68 -2.68 -4.38 -19.15
N SER A 69 -1.90 -4.42 -18.05
CA SER A 69 -2.44 -4.42 -16.70
C SER A 69 -3.33 -3.20 -16.49
N ASN A 70 -4.53 -3.44 -16.00
CA ASN A 70 -5.59 -2.43 -15.98
C ASN A 70 -6.09 -2.13 -14.56
N ASN A 71 -5.26 -2.33 -13.55
CA ASN A 71 -5.59 -1.87 -12.19
C ASN A 71 -4.38 -1.34 -11.42
N ASP A 72 -4.68 -0.69 -10.30
CA ASP A 72 -3.71 0.07 -9.53
C ASP A 72 -2.89 -0.80 -8.56
N ASN A 73 -3.17 -2.10 -8.43
CA ASN A 73 -2.30 -3.03 -7.69
C ASN A 73 -1.10 -3.46 -8.55
N ASN A 74 -0.39 -2.47 -9.05
CA ASN A 74 0.68 -2.65 -10.02
C ASN A 74 1.72 -1.55 -9.85
N PHE A 75 2.83 -1.92 -9.22
CA PHE A 75 3.91 -1.03 -8.86
C PHE A 75 5.17 -1.39 -9.64
N GLN A 76 5.94 -0.38 -10.05
CA GLN A 76 7.18 -0.59 -10.80
C GLN A 76 8.32 -1.13 -9.92
N ASN A 77 8.24 -0.94 -8.60
CA ASN A 77 9.27 -1.35 -7.67
C ASN A 77 8.65 -1.90 -6.38
N LYS A 78 9.38 -2.80 -5.72
CA LYS A 78 8.91 -3.49 -4.51
C LYS A 78 8.71 -2.50 -3.36
N ASP A 79 9.65 -1.57 -3.20
CA ASP A 79 9.64 -0.58 -2.13
C ASP A 79 8.40 0.31 -2.18
N LEU A 80 7.95 0.73 -3.36
CA LEU A 80 6.76 1.54 -3.62
C LEU A 80 5.49 0.75 -3.31
N CYS A 81 5.46 -0.54 -3.68
CA CYS A 81 4.36 -1.41 -3.30
C CYS A 81 4.27 -1.56 -1.77
N GLU A 82 5.40 -1.89 -1.12
CA GLU A 82 5.46 -2.07 0.33
C GLU A 82 5.10 -0.77 1.03
N TYR A 83 5.61 0.34 0.51
CA TYR A 83 5.32 1.67 0.99
C TYR A 83 3.83 2.03 0.90
N ILE A 84 3.17 1.74 -0.23
CA ILE A 84 1.76 2.08 -0.43
C ILE A 84 0.83 1.14 0.36
N CYS A 85 1.22 -0.13 0.52
CA CYS A 85 0.31 -1.18 0.94
C CYS A 85 0.64 -1.90 2.25
N GLN A 86 1.90 -1.90 2.71
CA GLN A 86 2.27 -2.51 4.00
C GLN A 86 2.06 -1.51 5.14
N PHE A 87 1.28 -1.93 6.11
CA PHE A 87 0.95 -1.14 7.30
C PHE A 87 1.99 -1.13 8.40
N ASP A 88 2.98 -2.02 8.32
CA ASP A 88 3.92 -2.28 9.41
C ASP A 88 5.26 -1.55 9.24
N ARG A 89 5.34 -0.47 8.45
CA ARG A 89 6.44 0.49 8.60
C ARG A 89 6.04 1.48 9.70
N PRO A 90 6.48 1.30 10.97
CA PRO A 90 6.25 2.30 11.98
C PRO A 90 6.97 3.58 11.53
N CYS A 91 6.20 4.63 11.23
CA CYS A 91 6.77 5.96 11.17
C CYS A 91 7.39 6.23 12.54
N THR A 92 8.72 6.33 12.60
CA THR A 92 9.38 6.78 13.81
C THR A 92 8.85 8.18 14.09
N MET A 93 8.32 8.42 15.30
CA MET A 93 7.80 9.72 15.73
C MET A 93 8.96 10.69 16.00
N ILE A 94 9.79 10.91 14.99
CA ILE A 94 10.83 11.94 14.99
C ILE A 94 10.15 13.18 14.45
N GLY A 95 10.08 14.23 15.27
CA GLY A 95 9.63 15.53 14.79
C GLY A 95 10.66 16.11 13.82
N CYS A 96 10.20 16.62 12.69
CA CYS A 96 10.99 17.41 11.76
C CYS A 96 10.63 18.88 11.87
N LEU A 97 11.57 19.72 11.43
CA LEU A 97 11.35 21.15 11.30
C LEU A 97 10.28 21.46 10.25
N GLU A 98 10.23 20.66 9.18
CA GLU A 98 9.28 20.80 8.07
C GLU A 98 8.69 19.44 7.72
N ARG A 99 7.39 19.42 7.39
CA ARG A 99 6.73 18.18 6.97
C ARG A 99 7.20 17.76 5.58
N ALA A 100 7.12 16.46 5.33
CA ALA A 100 7.30 15.92 3.99
C ALA A 100 6.39 16.64 2.97
N CYS A 101 6.94 16.97 1.81
CA CYS A 101 6.24 17.60 0.68
C CYS A 101 5.61 18.99 0.92
N THR A 102 5.92 19.70 2.02
CA THR A 102 5.41 21.07 2.23
C THR A 102 6.35 22.18 1.78
N ALA A 103 7.66 21.95 1.81
CA ALA A 103 8.68 22.99 1.58
C ALA A 103 9.73 22.65 0.51
N GLN A 104 9.69 21.44 -0.09
CA GLN A 104 10.77 20.93 -0.92
C GLN A 104 10.37 20.86 -2.40
N THR A 105 11.30 21.24 -3.28
CA THR A 105 11.39 20.80 -4.68
C THR A 105 12.61 19.89 -4.77
N CYS A 106 12.50 18.74 -5.44
CA CYS A 106 13.66 17.87 -5.62
C CYS A 106 14.79 18.62 -6.36
N PRO A 107 15.97 18.77 -5.74
CA PRO A 107 17.11 19.40 -6.39
C PRO A 107 17.44 18.67 -7.70
N ASN A 108 17.60 19.42 -8.79
CA ASN A 108 17.86 18.91 -10.14
C ASN A 108 16.72 18.12 -10.82
N HIS A 109 15.58 17.90 -10.14
CA HIS A 109 14.38 17.32 -10.74
C HIS A 109 13.10 18.04 -10.26
N PRO A 110 12.90 19.32 -10.63
CA PRO A 110 11.75 20.11 -10.17
C PRO A 110 10.40 19.52 -10.58
N ASP A 111 10.35 18.72 -11.65
CA ASP A 111 9.15 18.04 -12.13
C ASP A 111 8.86 16.71 -11.38
N ALA A 112 9.76 16.28 -10.50
CA ALA A 112 9.54 15.08 -9.70
C ALA A 112 8.39 15.32 -8.70
N LYS A 113 7.42 14.41 -8.69
CA LYS A 113 6.30 14.43 -7.76
C LYS A 113 6.76 13.93 -6.40
N CYS A 114 6.55 14.75 -5.37
CA CYS A 114 6.78 14.38 -3.98
C CYS A 114 5.58 13.60 -3.43
N PHE A 115 5.86 12.64 -2.57
CA PHE A 115 4.85 11.91 -1.84
C PHE A 115 5.34 11.65 -0.40
N ALA A 116 4.52 12.04 0.58
CA ALA A 116 4.87 11.96 1.99
C ALA A 116 4.61 10.56 2.56
N VAL A 117 5.66 9.94 3.11
CA VAL A 117 5.68 8.61 3.72
C VAL A 117 5.33 8.66 5.20
N CYS A 118 6.00 9.54 5.90
CA CYS A 118 5.81 9.84 7.31
C CYS A 118 5.76 11.35 7.49
N GLU A 119 5.72 11.84 8.73
CA GLU A 119 5.74 13.28 8.98
C GLU A 119 6.91 13.97 8.27
N CYS A 120 8.06 13.28 8.18
CA CYS A 120 9.31 13.86 7.70
C CYS A 120 9.90 13.16 6.46
N GLU A 121 9.44 11.94 6.17
CA GLU A 121 9.98 11.13 5.10
C GLU A 121 9.17 11.31 3.82
N SER A 122 9.84 11.42 2.68
CA SER A 122 9.20 11.54 1.37
C SER A 122 9.94 10.72 0.32
N PHE A 123 9.20 10.32 -0.71
CA PHE A 123 9.75 9.79 -1.95
C PHE A 123 9.42 10.71 -3.12
N TRP A 124 10.25 10.60 -4.16
CA TRP A 124 10.20 11.46 -5.33
C TRP A 124 10.16 10.62 -6.59
N ILE A 125 9.11 10.83 -7.40
CA ILE A 125 8.92 10.09 -8.65
C ILE A 125 8.99 11.06 -9.83
N LEU A 126 9.87 10.77 -10.79
CA LEU A 126 9.96 11.46 -12.08
C LEU A 126 9.67 10.46 -13.20
N ASP A 127 8.65 10.71 -14.02
CA ASP A 127 8.24 9.83 -15.13
C ASP A 127 8.06 8.36 -14.72
N GLY A 128 7.49 8.14 -13.53
CA GLY A 128 7.27 6.81 -12.95
C GLY A 128 8.50 6.18 -12.30
N LYS A 129 9.69 6.80 -12.39
CA LYS A 129 10.93 6.31 -11.80
C LYS A 129 11.19 6.96 -10.44
N ASP A 130 11.62 6.14 -9.49
CA ASP A 130 12.10 6.63 -8.20
C ASP A 130 13.43 7.39 -8.39
N VAL A 131 13.42 8.66 -7.99
CA VAL A 131 14.57 9.56 -7.99
C VAL A 131 14.88 10.08 -6.58
N SER A 132 14.29 9.49 -5.54
CA SER A 132 14.43 9.93 -4.14
C SER A 132 15.89 10.08 -3.71
N SER A 133 16.76 9.16 -4.13
CA SER A 133 18.20 9.21 -3.86
C SER A 133 18.94 10.41 -4.47
N LYS A 134 18.36 11.05 -5.49
CA LYS A 134 18.87 12.27 -6.14
C LYS A 134 18.24 13.54 -5.57
N CYS A 135 17.10 13.39 -4.89
CA CYS A 135 16.34 14.48 -4.30
C CYS A 135 16.72 14.75 -2.84
N MET A 136 17.28 13.76 -2.17
CA MET A 136 17.85 13.91 -0.84
C MET A 136 19.20 14.65 -0.93
N SER A 137 19.18 15.98 -0.94
CA SER A 137 20.31 16.74 -0.39
C SER A 137 20.34 16.54 1.13
N ASN A 138 21.48 16.80 1.78
CA ASN A 138 21.69 16.68 3.24
C ASN A 138 20.77 17.58 4.11
N ASP A 139 19.62 18.03 3.62
CA ASP A 139 18.79 19.08 4.20
C ASP A 139 17.38 18.62 4.63
N GLY A 140 17.11 17.31 4.66
CA GLY A 140 15.90 16.75 5.29
C GLY A 140 16.06 16.35 6.77
N TYR A 141 17.32 16.23 7.22
CA TYR A 141 17.65 15.89 8.60
C TYR A 141 18.77 16.80 9.10
N ARG A 142 18.40 17.93 9.70
CA ARG A 142 19.03 18.25 10.98
C ARG A 142 18.18 17.60 12.04
N VAL A 143 18.60 16.40 12.45
CA VAL A 143 18.31 15.93 13.81
C VAL A 143 18.74 17.09 14.71
N ILE A 144 17.79 17.72 15.39
CA ILE A 144 18.15 18.65 16.46
C ILE A 144 18.74 17.76 17.53
N GLU A 145 20.07 17.73 17.63
CA GLU A 145 20.75 17.24 18.82
C GLU A 145 20.33 18.12 19.99
N SER A 146 19.53 17.56 20.91
CA SER A 146 19.66 17.70 22.38
C SER A 146 18.46 17.09 23.09
#